data_AF-A0A5C9E1X1-F1
#
_entry.id   AF-A0A5C9E1X1-F1
#
_cell.length_a   1.000
_cell.length_b   1.000
_cell.length_c   1.000
_cell.angle_alpha   90.00
_cell.angle_beta   90.00
_cell.angle_gamma   90.00
#
_symmetry.space_group_name_H-M   'P 1'
#
loop_
_entity.id
_entity.type
_entity.pdbx_description
1 polymer ?
#
loop_
_entity_poly.entity_id
_entity_poly.type
_entity_poly.pdbx_seq_one_letter_code
_entity_poly.pdbx_strand_id
1 'polypeptide(L)'
;MEKILIWFHHKQQGRVLGVVTLKTRMMIELKGKARREVKLDSLIPMDLKLIDDWHNTWISKKEFKHWKKQDWPEKILGERIEGKIHKAGVETAQGIKSFSGNILAVEPVILDATGTKKTLPLILYGVVKKKLKMDIFDSLNLSSEIVKNLEKMLKSDSWAPISIWHPEKVHNIESRNITNLLEYTAQISRLIFYHDSKSIVMNSYTATHLYK
;
A
#
# COMPACT_ATOMS: atom_id res chain seq x y z
N MET A 1 19.48 -17.86 -24.80
CA MET A 1 18.80 -17.89 -23.48
C MET A 1 19.17 -16.62 -22.74
N GLU A 2 18.38 -15.58 -22.94
CA GLU A 2 18.69 -14.23 -22.46
C GLU A 2 18.23 -14.04 -21.01
N LYS A 3 19.20 -13.79 -20.12
CA LYS A 3 18.98 -13.26 -18.78
C LYS A 3 18.85 -11.75 -18.89
N ILE A 4 17.65 -11.21 -18.72
CA ILE A 4 17.46 -9.76 -18.58
C ILE A 4 17.63 -9.42 -17.09
N LEU A 5 18.87 -9.11 -16.70
CA LEU A 5 19.21 -8.34 -15.51
C LEU A 5 19.21 -6.87 -15.92
N ILE A 6 18.30 -6.06 -15.38
CA ILE A 6 18.38 -4.61 -15.49
C ILE A 6 18.92 -4.10 -14.15
N TRP A 7 20.23 -3.83 -14.14
CA TRP A 7 20.91 -3.03 -13.12
C TRP A 7 20.81 -1.56 -13.51
N PHE A 8 20.33 -0.70 -12.61
CA PHE A 8 20.57 0.73 -12.71
C PHE A 8 21.62 1.14 -11.67
N HIS A 9 22.81 1.48 -12.17
CA HIS A 9 23.82 2.22 -11.44
C HIS A 9 23.57 3.71 -11.66
N HIS A 10 23.40 4.48 -10.57
CA HIS A 10 23.83 5.87 -10.55
C HIS A 10 24.53 6.15 -9.22
N LYS A 11 25.74 6.71 -9.33
CA LYS A 11 26.71 6.92 -8.25
C LYS A 11 26.64 8.37 -7.75
N GLN A 12 26.87 8.50 -6.45
CA GLN A 12 27.22 9.68 -5.65
C GLN A 12 26.09 10.53 -5.03
N GLN A 13 26.11 10.52 -3.69
CA GLN A 13 25.36 11.35 -2.74
C GLN A 13 23.83 11.23 -2.73
N GLY A 14 23.34 10.04 -2.36
CA GLY A 14 21.92 9.80 -2.12
C GLY A 14 21.64 8.32 -2.24
N ARG A 15 21.27 7.69 -1.12
CA ARG A 15 21.11 6.24 -1.01
C ARG A 15 20.18 5.71 -2.09
N VAL A 16 20.68 4.77 -2.89
CA VAL A 16 19.90 3.97 -3.82
C VAL A 16 19.02 3.03 -2.97
N LEU A 17 17.76 3.40 -2.80
CA LEU A 17 16.74 2.54 -2.19
C LEU A 17 16.33 1.51 -3.25
N GLY A 18 16.91 0.32 -3.18
CA GLY A 18 16.60 -0.76 -4.12
C GLY A 18 15.20 -1.30 -3.88
N VAL A 19 14.18 -0.77 -4.56
CA VAL A 19 12.80 -1.29 -4.50
C VAL A 19 12.71 -2.54 -5.39
N VAL A 20 12.36 -3.71 -4.86
CA VAL A 20 11.81 -4.79 -5.70
C VAL A 20 10.51 -4.24 -6.28
N THR A 21 10.51 -3.99 -7.58
CA THR A 21 9.35 -3.41 -8.25
C THR A 21 8.30 -4.50 -8.43
N LEU A 22 7.56 -4.76 -7.36
CA LEU A 22 6.32 -5.53 -7.39
C LEU A 22 5.29 -4.65 -8.13
N LYS A 23 5.41 -4.62 -9.46
CA LYS A 23 4.52 -3.87 -10.35
C LYS A 23 3.19 -4.58 -10.31
N THR A 24 2.22 -3.97 -9.66
CA THR A 24 0.90 -4.56 -9.50
C THR A 24 -0.05 -3.89 -10.49
N ARG A 25 -0.94 -4.67 -11.10
CA ARG A 25 -2.00 -4.14 -11.94
C ARG A 25 -3.35 -4.57 -11.40
N MET A 26 -4.30 -3.64 -11.37
CA MET A 26 -5.66 -3.91 -10.94
C MET A 26 -6.69 -3.33 -11.91
N MET A 27 -7.81 -4.03 -12.05
CA MET A 27 -9.02 -3.55 -12.69
C MET A 27 -10.07 -3.36 -11.62
N ILE A 28 -10.49 -2.12 -11.39
CA ILE A 28 -11.43 -1.75 -10.33
C ILE A 28 -12.66 -1.05 -10.90
N GLU A 29 -13.78 -1.19 -10.21
CA GLU A 29 -15.05 -0.55 -10.57
C GLU A 29 -15.68 0.02 -9.30
N LEU A 30 -15.97 1.31 -9.29
CA LEU A 30 -16.81 1.91 -8.25
C LEU A 30 -18.28 1.74 -8.66
N LYS A 31 -19.18 1.53 -7.69
CA LYS A 31 -20.61 1.38 -7.97
C LYS A 31 -21.12 2.53 -8.85
N GLY A 32 -21.70 2.20 -10.01
CA GLY A 32 -22.25 3.17 -10.95
C GLY A 32 -21.22 3.95 -11.78
N LYS A 33 -19.93 3.54 -11.80
CA LYS A 33 -18.88 4.18 -12.59
C LYS A 33 -18.24 3.18 -13.56
N ALA A 34 -17.61 3.69 -14.61
CA ALA A 34 -16.85 2.87 -15.54
C ALA A 34 -15.68 2.16 -14.86
N ARG A 35 -15.38 0.95 -15.34
CA ARG A 35 -14.18 0.22 -14.93
C ARG A 35 -12.93 1.02 -15.29
N ARG A 36 -11.94 1.00 -14.41
CA ARG A 36 -10.63 1.58 -14.66
C ARG A 36 -9.53 0.61 -14.32
N GLU A 37 -8.48 0.68 -15.13
CA GLU A 37 -7.23 0.00 -14.86
C GLU A 37 -6.30 0.92 -14.08
N VAL A 38 -5.69 0.39 -13.02
CA VAL A 38 -4.70 1.11 -12.20
C VAL A 38 -3.42 0.26 -12.11
N LYS A 39 -2.28 0.94 -12.23
CA LYS A 39 -0.95 0.36 -12.02
C LYS A 39 -0.43 0.87 -10.69
N LEU A 40 -0.02 -0.04 -9.82
CA LEU A 40 0.46 0.28 -8.49
C LEU A 40 1.93 -0.09 -8.38
N ASP A 41 2.65 0.73 -7.62
CA ASP A 41 4.04 0.51 -7.25
C ASP A 41 4.12 -0.20 -5.89
N SER A 42 5.21 -0.94 -5.66
CA SER A 42 5.44 -1.63 -4.39
C SER A 42 5.56 -0.63 -3.24
N LEU A 43 4.88 -0.92 -2.12
CA LEU A 43 5.04 -0.16 -0.87
C LEU A 43 5.96 -0.89 0.13
N ILE A 44 6.52 -2.04 -0.24
CA ILE A 44 7.38 -2.80 0.66
C ILE A 44 8.74 -2.09 0.74
N PRO A 45 9.15 -1.58 1.92
CA PRO A 45 10.42 -0.90 2.04
C PRO A 45 11.57 -1.90 1.94
N MET A 46 12.65 -1.42 1.35
CA MET A 46 13.90 -2.16 1.18
C MET A 46 15.05 -1.50 1.96
N ASP A 47 14.72 -0.56 2.85
CA ASP A 47 15.62 0.05 3.82
C ASP A 47 15.17 -0.37 5.21
N LEU A 48 16.11 -0.91 5.99
CA LEU A 48 15.94 -1.33 7.37
C LEU A 48 15.26 -0.28 8.24
N LYS A 49 15.60 1.00 8.06
CA LYS A 49 15.03 2.09 8.85
C LYS A 49 13.54 2.29 8.61
N LEU A 50 13.04 1.89 7.43
CA LEU A 50 11.64 2.08 7.03
C LEU A 50 10.80 0.82 7.26
N ILE A 51 11.42 -0.33 7.56
CA ILE A 51 10.72 -1.59 7.81
C ILE A 51 9.85 -1.49 9.06
N ASP A 52 10.36 -0.85 10.12
CA ASP A 52 9.60 -0.66 11.36
C ASP A 52 8.40 0.27 11.15
N ASP A 53 8.60 1.39 10.43
CA ASP A 53 7.53 2.31 10.07
C ASP A 53 6.46 1.64 9.22
N TRP A 54 6.87 0.82 8.26
CA TRP A 54 5.95 0.02 7.46
C TRP A 54 5.23 -1.04 8.30
N HIS A 55 5.92 -1.73 9.21
CA HIS A 55 5.29 -2.69 10.13
C HIS A 55 4.26 -2.02 11.04
N ASN A 56 4.49 -0.77 11.45
CA ASN A 56 3.53 0.02 12.22
C ASN A 56 2.25 0.38 11.43
N THR A 57 2.22 0.15 10.11
CA THR A 57 1.02 0.29 9.29
C THR A 57 0.20 -1.00 9.18
N TRP A 58 0.72 -2.11 9.70
CA TRP A 58 0.06 -3.41 9.60
C TRP A 58 -1.13 -3.51 10.52
N ILE A 59 -2.18 -4.15 10.03
CA ILE A 59 -3.44 -4.32 10.74
C ILE A 59 -3.57 -5.78 11.13
N SER A 60 -3.62 -6.06 12.43
CA SER A 60 -3.82 -7.43 12.89
C SER A 60 -5.20 -7.93 12.46
N LYS A 61 -5.34 -9.26 12.32
CA LYS A 61 -6.65 -9.87 12.02
C LYS A 61 -7.74 -9.52 13.04
N LYS A 62 -7.37 -9.29 14.31
CA LYS A 62 -8.30 -8.90 15.37
C LYS A 62 -8.87 -7.50 15.08
N GLU A 63 -8.00 -6.55 14.79
CA GLU A 63 -8.37 -5.16 14.47
C GLU A 63 -9.18 -5.10 13.18
N PHE A 64 -8.74 -5.81 12.14
CA PHE A 64 -9.47 -5.91 10.89
C PHE A 64 -10.90 -6.46 11.07
N LYS A 65 -11.07 -7.49 11.90
CA LYS A 65 -12.39 -8.06 12.24
C LYS A 65 -13.24 -7.07 13.05
N HIS A 66 -12.63 -6.31 13.95
CA HIS A 66 -13.32 -5.31 14.74
C HIS A 66 -13.87 -4.21 13.84
N TRP A 67 -13.02 -3.64 12.99
CA TRP A 67 -13.41 -2.66 11.98
C TRP A 67 -14.54 -3.17 11.08
N LYS A 68 -14.45 -4.41 10.57
CA LYS A 68 -15.49 -4.98 9.70
C LYS A 68 -16.86 -5.08 10.37
N LYS A 69 -16.90 -5.20 11.70
CA LYS A 69 -18.13 -5.31 12.49
C LYS A 69 -18.67 -3.96 12.96
N GLN A 70 -17.83 -2.93 13.01
CA GLN A 70 -18.22 -1.59 13.44
C GLN A 70 -18.93 -0.84 12.31
N ASP A 71 -19.83 0.06 12.69
CA ASP A 71 -20.46 0.98 11.76
C ASP A 71 -19.41 1.95 11.21
N TRP A 72 -19.52 2.28 9.93
CA TRP A 72 -18.62 3.23 9.30
C TRP A 72 -18.86 4.62 9.90
N PRO A 73 -17.90 5.24 10.60
CA PRO A 73 -18.14 6.51 11.27
C PRO A 73 -18.10 7.66 10.26
N GLU A 74 -19.21 7.87 9.56
CA GLU A 74 -19.36 8.88 8.50
C GLU A 74 -19.00 10.30 8.94
N LYS A 75 -19.22 10.62 10.22
CA LYS A 75 -18.84 11.91 10.82
C LYS A 75 -17.33 12.18 10.78
N ILE A 76 -16.50 11.13 10.70
CA ILE A 76 -15.04 11.22 10.74
C ILE A 76 -14.45 10.81 9.39
N LEU A 77 -14.96 9.74 8.78
CA LEU A 77 -14.41 9.13 7.55
C LEU A 77 -15.13 9.52 6.26
N GLY A 78 -16.20 10.32 6.37
CA GLY A 78 -17.09 10.62 5.25
C GLY A 78 -17.84 9.38 4.78
N GLU A 79 -18.39 9.44 3.56
CA GLU A 79 -19.21 8.36 3.02
C GLU A 79 -18.38 7.12 2.64
N ARG A 80 -18.90 5.92 2.95
CA ARG A 80 -18.34 4.68 2.41
C ARG A 80 -18.95 4.40 1.04
N ILE A 81 -18.12 4.34 0.01
CA ILE A 81 -18.56 3.98 -1.34
C ILE A 81 -17.97 2.63 -1.71
N GLU A 82 -18.85 1.68 -2.03
CA GLU A 82 -18.44 0.33 -2.37
C GLU A 82 -17.95 0.22 -3.82
N GLY A 83 -16.87 -0.54 -4.00
CA GLY A 83 -16.32 -0.91 -5.28
C GLY A 83 -15.92 -2.38 -5.34
N LYS A 84 -15.60 -2.84 -6.55
CA LYS A 84 -15.22 -4.22 -6.85
C LYS A 84 -13.84 -4.28 -7.49
N ILE A 85 -13.05 -5.28 -7.09
CA ILE A 85 -11.83 -5.66 -7.78
C ILE A 85 -12.17 -6.79 -8.77
N HIS A 86 -12.04 -6.53 -10.07
CA HIS A 86 -12.31 -7.54 -11.11
C HIS A 86 -11.08 -8.38 -11.43
N LYS A 87 -9.90 -7.75 -11.44
CA LYS A 87 -8.61 -8.39 -11.67
C LYS A 87 -7.57 -7.70 -10.81
N ALA A 88 -6.67 -8.47 -10.21
CA ALA A 88 -5.53 -7.95 -9.48
C ALA A 88 -4.39 -8.96 -9.49
N GLY A 89 -3.17 -8.51 -9.79
CA GLY A 89 -2.01 -9.38 -9.80
C GLY A 89 -0.71 -8.64 -10.05
N VAL A 90 0.38 -9.39 -9.92
CA VAL A 90 1.75 -8.92 -10.16
C VAL A 90 2.06 -9.04 -11.64
N GLU A 91 2.56 -7.98 -12.25
CA GLU A 91 3.10 -7.99 -13.61
C GLU A 91 4.42 -8.77 -13.62
N THR A 92 4.48 -9.79 -14.47
CA THR A 92 5.67 -10.61 -14.73
C THR A 92 5.98 -10.58 -16.23
N ALA A 93 7.14 -11.09 -16.62
CA ALA A 93 7.49 -11.21 -18.04
C ALA A 93 6.50 -12.08 -18.84
N GLN A 94 5.81 -13.01 -18.16
CA GLN A 94 4.82 -13.92 -18.72
C GLN A 94 3.38 -13.38 -18.63
N GLY A 95 3.19 -12.14 -18.17
CA GLY A 95 1.87 -11.51 -17.99
C GLY A 95 1.49 -11.28 -16.52
N ILE A 96 0.20 -11.07 -16.25
CA ILE A 96 -0.29 -10.75 -14.89
C ILE A 96 -0.54 -12.04 -14.12
N LYS A 97 0.24 -12.27 -13.06
CA LYS A 97 0.03 -13.37 -12.13
C LYS A 97 -0.91 -12.92 -11.01
N SER A 98 -2.10 -13.53 -10.94
CA SER A 98 -3.09 -13.19 -9.93
C SER A 98 -2.57 -13.37 -8.51
N PHE A 99 -3.03 -12.49 -7.64
CA PHE A 99 -2.78 -12.56 -6.21
C PHE A 99 -3.42 -13.80 -5.57
N SER A 100 -2.68 -14.52 -4.73
CA SER A 100 -3.18 -15.69 -3.98
C SER A 100 -3.94 -15.29 -2.71
N GLY A 101 -5.27 -15.44 -2.68
CA GLY A 101 -6.11 -15.12 -1.52
C GLY A 101 -6.47 -13.64 -1.38
N ASN A 102 -7.19 -13.32 -0.30
CA ASN A 102 -7.89 -12.04 -0.12
C ASN A 102 -6.97 -10.80 -0.21
N ILE A 103 -7.50 -9.76 -0.83
CA ILE A 103 -6.92 -8.42 -0.95
C ILE A 103 -8.01 -7.39 -0.63
N LEU A 104 -7.59 -6.18 -0.27
CA LEU A 104 -8.48 -5.05 -0.03
C LEU A 104 -7.82 -3.80 -0.59
N ALA A 105 -8.53 -2.97 -1.33
CA ALA A 105 -8.01 -1.68 -1.75
C ALA A 105 -8.84 -0.53 -1.20
N VAL A 106 -8.15 0.55 -0.86
CA VAL A 106 -8.72 1.74 -0.22
C VAL A 106 -8.22 2.97 -0.97
N GLU A 107 -9.15 3.81 -1.42
CA GLU A 107 -8.83 5.11 -2.04
C GLU A 107 -9.63 6.21 -1.33
N PRO A 108 -8.97 6.97 -0.44
CA PRO A 108 -9.61 8.08 0.26
C PRO A 108 -9.87 9.29 -0.65
N VAL A 109 -10.91 10.05 -0.32
CA VAL A 109 -11.23 11.34 -0.95
C VAL A 109 -11.42 12.37 0.16
N ILE A 110 -10.70 13.48 0.05
CA ILE A 110 -10.74 14.61 0.98
C ILE A 110 -11.17 15.89 0.27
N LEU A 111 -11.44 16.93 1.04
CA LEU A 111 -11.54 18.30 0.54
C LEU A 111 -10.18 18.99 0.72
N ASP A 112 -9.76 19.79 -0.26
CA ASP A 112 -8.64 20.70 -0.07
C ASP A 112 -9.09 21.99 0.64
N ALA A 113 -8.15 22.91 0.87
CA ALA A 113 -8.44 24.18 1.54
C ALA A 113 -9.43 25.09 0.78
N THR A 114 -9.70 24.81 -0.50
CA THR A 114 -10.66 25.53 -1.34
C THR A 114 -12.04 24.86 -1.37
N GLY A 115 -12.19 23.70 -0.71
CA GLY A 115 -13.40 22.88 -0.77
C GLY A 115 -13.48 21.99 -2.01
N THR A 116 -12.41 21.88 -2.79
CA THR A 116 -12.35 21.01 -3.97
C THR A 116 -12.05 19.56 -3.55
N LYS A 117 -12.75 18.59 -4.14
CA LYS A 117 -12.50 17.17 -3.88
C LYS A 117 -11.15 16.73 -4.44
N LYS A 118 -10.25 16.27 -3.57
CA LYS A 118 -8.96 15.66 -3.91
C LYS A 118 -9.00 14.16 -3.63
N THR A 119 -8.69 13.37 -4.64
CA THR A 119 -8.49 11.91 -4.49
C THR A 119 -7.08 11.67 -4.00
N LEU A 120 -6.94 10.80 -3.01
CA LEU A 120 -5.68 10.42 -2.40
C LEU A 120 -5.17 9.10 -2.98
N PRO A 121 -3.93 8.70 -2.67
CA PRO A 121 -3.39 7.43 -3.16
C PRO A 121 -4.28 6.23 -2.83
N LEU A 122 -4.46 5.37 -3.84
CA LEU A 122 -5.10 4.08 -3.68
C LEU A 122 -4.09 3.10 -3.10
N ILE A 123 -4.40 2.52 -1.95
CA ILE A 123 -3.53 1.58 -1.23
C ILE A 123 -4.12 0.18 -1.33
N LEU A 124 -3.32 -0.77 -1.76
CA LEU A 124 -3.65 -2.20 -1.78
C LEU A 124 -3.07 -2.89 -0.56
N TYR A 125 -3.94 -3.52 0.22
CA TYR A 125 -3.61 -4.35 1.36
C TYR A 125 -3.70 -5.83 1.01
N GLY A 126 -2.79 -6.62 1.57
CA GLY A 126 -2.78 -8.08 1.48
C GLY A 126 -2.34 -8.74 2.77
N VAL A 127 -2.73 -10.01 2.96
CA VAL A 127 -2.34 -10.79 4.15
C VAL A 127 -0.87 -11.21 4.05
N VAL A 128 -0.04 -10.71 4.96
CA VAL A 128 1.43 -10.87 4.97
C VAL A 128 1.85 -12.32 4.76
N LYS A 129 1.44 -13.24 5.65
CA LYS A 129 1.79 -14.68 5.60
C LYS A 129 1.52 -15.35 4.25
N LYS A 130 0.60 -14.82 3.44
CA LYS A 130 0.23 -15.39 2.13
C LYS A 130 0.87 -14.67 0.95
N LYS A 131 1.28 -13.41 1.13
CA LYS A 131 1.68 -12.51 0.05
C LYS A 131 3.17 -12.23 0.03
N LEU A 132 3.82 -12.23 1.18
CA LEU A 132 5.19 -11.82 1.34
C LEU A 132 6.05 -13.00 1.77
N LYS A 133 7.23 -13.09 1.17
CA LYS A 133 8.22 -14.13 1.42
C LYS A 133 9.58 -13.46 1.55
N MET A 134 10.51 -14.17 2.19
CA MET A 134 11.86 -13.65 2.42
C MET A 134 12.63 -13.37 1.12
N ASP A 135 12.31 -14.08 0.05
CA ASP A 135 12.91 -13.91 -1.28
C ASP A 135 12.80 -12.48 -1.84
N ILE A 136 11.79 -11.72 -1.41
CA ILE A 136 11.62 -10.30 -1.74
C ILE A 136 12.77 -9.45 -1.17
N PHE A 137 13.36 -9.87 -0.05
CA PHE A 137 14.40 -9.14 0.67
C PHE A 137 15.81 -9.67 0.38
N ASP A 138 15.98 -10.71 -0.42
CA ASP A 138 17.28 -11.35 -0.68
C ASP A 138 18.34 -10.40 -1.25
N SER A 139 17.92 -9.34 -1.97
CA SER A 139 18.82 -8.31 -2.49
C SER A 139 19.38 -7.38 -1.41
N LEU A 140 18.82 -7.44 -0.20
CA LEU A 140 19.32 -6.71 0.95
C LEU A 140 20.30 -7.63 1.66
N ASN A 141 21.57 -7.22 1.73
CA ASN A 141 22.60 -7.92 2.50
C ASN A 141 22.32 -7.75 4.01
N LEU A 142 21.25 -8.36 4.49
CA LEU A 142 20.75 -8.20 5.85
C LEU A 142 21.58 -9.02 6.84
N SER A 143 21.74 -8.48 8.06
CA SER A 143 22.33 -9.25 9.15
C SER A 143 21.41 -10.40 9.56
N SER A 144 21.99 -11.45 10.13
CA SER A 144 21.24 -12.64 10.58
C SER A 144 20.16 -12.33 11.61
N GLU A 145 20.36 -11.31 12.45
CA GLU A 145 19.37 -10.83 13.42
C GLU A 145 18.14 -10.23 12.72
N ILE A 146 18.36 -9.40 11.71
CA ILE A 146 17.28 -8.76 10.95
C ILE A 146 16.52 -9.79 10.14
N VAL A 147 17.22 -10.73 9.50
CA VAL A 147 16.59 -11.85 8.79
C VAL A 147 15.64 -12.60 9.71
N LYS A 148 16.09 -12.95 10.93
CA LYS A 148 15.25 -13.62 11.93
C LYS A 148 14.03 -12.78 12.32
N ASN A 149 14.19 -11.47 12.49
CA ASN A 149 13.09 -10.57 12.84
C ASN A 149 12.07 -10.48 11.70
N LEU A 150 12.51 -10.29 10.45
CA LEU A 150 11.66 -10.28 9.28
C LEU A 150 10.92 -11.61 9.09
N GLU A 151 11.63 -12.73 9.20
CA GLU A 151 10.98 -14.06 9.13
C GLU A 151 9.88 -14.22 10.18
N LYS A 152 10.09 -13.70 11.39
CA LYS A 152 9.07 -13.71 12.44
C LYS A 152 7.89 -12.82 12.08
N MET A 153 8.13 -11.60 11.60
CA MET A 153 7.08 -10.66 11.18
C MET A 153 6.27 -11.22 10.01
N LEU A 154 6.93 -11.79 9.00
CA LEU A 154 6.29 -12.33 7.79
C LEU A 154 5.42 -13.56 8.06
N LYS A 155 5.55 -14.21 9.22
CA LYS A 155 4.68 -15.31 9.65
C LYS A 155 3.34 -14.83 10.23
N SER A 156 3.17 -13.52 10.46
CA SER A 156 1.93 -12.96 11.02
C SER A 156 0.75 -13.03 10.04
N ASP A 157 -0.44 -13.31 10.57
CA ASP A 157 -1.71 -13.23 9.83
C ASP A 157 -2.27 -11.80 9.86
N SER A 158 -1.41 -10.82 9.57
CA SER A 158 -1.74 -9.40 9.54
C SER A 158 -1.95 -8.93 8.10
N TRP A 159 -2.75 -7.89 7.93
CA TRP A 159 -2.88 -7.16 6.67
C TRP A 159 -1.78 -6.10 6.61
N ALA A 160 -1.03 -6.07 5.52
CA ALA A 160 -0.04 -5.04 5.27
C ALA A 160 -0.35 -4.35 3.94
N PRO A 161 -0.02 -3.06 3.81
CA PRO A 161 -0.04 -2.38 2.53
C PRO A 161 1.13 -2.93 1.68
N ILE A 162 0.79 -3.46 0.50
CA ILE A 162 1.74 -4.14 -0.39
C ILE A 162 1.99 -3.37 -1.70
N SER A 163 1.05 -2.52 -2.11
CA SER A 163 1.22 -1.66 -3.29
C SER A 163 0.37 -0.40 -3.19
N ILE A 164 0.75 0.64 -3.92
CA ILE A 164 0.09 1.95 -3.90
C ILE A 164 0.03 2.57 -5.30
N TRP A 165 -1.03 3.31 -5.62
CA TRP A 165 -1.13 4.14 -6.82
C TRP A 165 -1.46 5.58 -6.44
N HIS A 166 -0.79 6.54 -7.09
CA HIS A 166 -1.04 7.96 -6.88
C HIS A 166 -1.82 8.56 -8.06
N PRO A 167 -2.91 9.33 -7.82
CA PRO A 167 -3.75 9.89 -8.88
C PRO A 167 -3.09 11.01 -9.68
N GLU A 168 -2.25 11.84 -9.04
CA GLU A 168 -1.44 12.83 -9.73
C GLU A 168 -0.19 12.17 -10.33
N LYS A 169 0.23 12.57 -11.54
CA LYS A 169 1.52 12.17 -12.10
C LYS A 169 2.60 12.64 -11.13
N VAL A 170 3.22 11.69 -10.44
CA VAL A 170 4.41 11.94 -9.62
C VAL A 170 5.56 12.18 -10.59
N HIS A 171 5.62 13.37 -11.19
CA HIS A 171 6.75 13.76 -12.03
C HIS A 171 7.99 13.85 -11.14
N ASN A 172 8.95 12.95 -11.36
CA ASN A 172 10.35 13.04 -10.92
C ASN A 172 10.58 13.45 -9.47
N ILE A 173 9.86 12.88 -8.50
CA ILE A 173 10.28 13.00 -7.11
C ILE A 173 11.08 11.77 -6.74
N GLU A 174 12.40 11.96 -6.79
CA GLU A 174 13.43 11.12 -6.19
C GLU A 174 13.00 10.60 -4.81
N SER A 175 13.44 9.39 -4.47
CA SER A 175 13.55 8.65 -3.19
C SER A 175 13.03 9.25 -1.86
N ARG A 176 12.92 10.57 -1.68
CA ARG A 176 12.26 11.26 -0.56
C ARG A 176 10.75 11.00 -0.47
N ASN A 177 10.10 10.49 -1.51
CA ASN A 177 8.65 10.27 -1.49
C ASN A 177 8.19 8.99 -0.77
N ILE A 178 9.03 7.97 -0.60
CA ILE A 178 8.57 6.70 0.04
C ILE A 178 8.30 6.91 1.54
N THR A 179 9.14 7.67 2.26
CA THR A 179 8.87 8.00 3.67
C THR A 179 7.56 8.77 3.80
N ASN A 180 7.36 9.81 2.97
CA ASN A 180 6.10 10.54 2.94
C ASN A 180 4.91 9.60 2.60
N LEU A 181 5.07 8.66 1.67
CA LEU A 181 4.01 7.69 1.30
C LEU A 181 3.75 6.65 2.40
N LEU A 182 4.76 6.20 3.13
CA LEU A 182 4.63 5.28 4.26
C LEU A 182 3.97 5.99 5.44
N GLU A 183 4.38 7.22 5.75
CA GLU A 183 3.72 8.07 6.74
C GLU A 183 2.26 8.33 6.35
N TYR A 184 2.02 8.62 5.06
CA TYR A 184 0.68 8.81 4.53
C TYR A 184 -0.19 7.55 4.67
N THR A 185 0.37 6.40 4.31
CA THR A 185 -0.25 5.09 4.46
C THR A 185 -0.53 4.80 5.93
N ALA A 186 0.41 5.09 6.82
CA ALA A 186 0.25 4.91 8.27
C ALA A 186 -0.92 5.74 8.79
N GLN A 187 -1.01 7.01 8.39
CA GLN A 187 -2.11 7.89 8.77
C GLN A 187 -3.46 7.38 8.24
N ILE A 188 -3.54 6.99 6.97
CA ILE A 188 -4.76 6.40 6.39
C ILE A 188 -5.15 5.12 7.14
N SER A 189 -4.19 4.22 7.37
CA SER A 189 -4.43 2.96 8.09
C SER A 189 -5.01 3.25 9.48
N ARG A 190 -4.43 4.20 10.21
CA ARG A 190 -4.90 4.56 11.55
C ARG A 190 -6.30 5.14 11.53
N LEU A 191 -6.59 6.02 10.58
CA LEU A 191 -7.91 6.62 10.48
C LEU A 191 -8.99 5.57 10.17
N ILE A 192 -8.72 4.73 9.18
CA ILE A 192 -9.71 3.79 8.65
C ILE A 192 -9.89 2.59 9.58
N PHE A 193 -8.80 2.02 10.10
CA PHE A 193 -8.85 0.76 10.86
C PHE A 193 -8.82 0.96 12.38
N TYR A 194 -8.33 2.11 12.87
CA TYR A 194 -8.25 2.40 14.32
C TYR A 194 -9.11 3.58 14.76
N HIS A 195 -9.78 4.29 13.85
CA HIS A 195 -10.62 5.45 14.14
C HIS A 195 -9.90 6.54 14.96
N ASP A 196 -8.58 6.67 14.78
CA ASP A 196 -7.79 7.67 15.49
C ASP A 196 -7.68 8.97 14.68
N SER A 197 -8.54 9.94 15.00
CA SER A 197 -8.55 11.25 14.34
C SER A 197 -7.57 12.25 14.95
N LYS A 198 -7.01 11.98 16.14
CA LYS A 198 -6.18 12.96 16.87
C LYS A 198 -4.76 13.08 16.31
N SER A 199 -4.31 12.08 15.57
CA SER A 199 -2.94 12.00 15.05
C SER A 199 -2.78 12.46 13.59
N ILE A 200 -3.82 13.05 12.98
CA ILE A 200 -3.90 13.18 11.51
C ILE A 200 -4.18 14.62 11.08
N VAL A 201 -3.25 15.19 10.30
CA VAL A 201 -3.38 16.51 9.65
C VAL A 201 -3.94 16.32 8.24
N MET A 202 -5.18 15.88 8.12
CA MET A 202 -5.88 15.82 6.82
C MET A 202 -7.14 16.68 6.88
N ASN A 203 -7.39 17.47 5.84
CA ASN A 203 -8.40 18.55 5.73
C ASN A 203 -9.88 18.07 5.76
N SER A 204 -10.19 16.96 6.42
CA SER A 204 -11.47 16.23 6.49
C SER A 204 -11.74 15.28 5.31
N TYR A 205 -12.22 14.08 5.65
CA TYR A 205 -12.63 13.06 4.69
C TYR A 205 -14.05 13.35 4.21
N THR A 206 -14.26 13.24 2.89
CA THR A 206 -15.61 13.34 2.31
C THR A 206 -16.13 11.98 1.86
N ALA A 207 -15.27 11.09 1.38
CA ALA A 207 -15.64 9.75 1.00
C ALA A 207 -14.44 8.80 1.02
N THR A 208 -14.68 7.50 1.12
CA THR A 208 -13.66 6.47 0.93
C THR A 208 -14.20 5.40 -0.01
N HIS A 209 -13.48 5.16 -1.10
CA HIS A 209 -13.77 4.04 -1.99
C HIS A 209 -13.12 2.77 -1.44
N LEU A 210 -13.96 1.76 -1.18
CA LEU A 210 -13.53 0.47 -0.64
C LEU A 210 -13.73 -0.63 -1.68
N TYR A 211 -12.65 -1.22 -2.16
CA TYR A 211 -12.67 -2.25 -3.20
C TYR A 211 -12.37 -3.63 -2.60
N LYS A 212 -13.28 -4.57 -2.82
CA LYS A 212 -13.16 -5.97 -2.37
C LYS A 212 -13.17 -6.94 -3.54
#